data_AF-A0A969FIY1-F1
#
_entry.id   AF-A0A969FIY1-F1
#
_cell.length_a   1.000
_cell.length_b   1.000
_cell.length_c   1.000
_cell.angle_alpha   90.00
_cell.angle_beta   90.00
_cell.angle_gamma   90.00
#
_symmetry.space_group_name_H-M   'P 1'
#
loop_
_entity.id
_entity.type
_entity.pdbx_description
1 polymer ?
#
loop_
_entity_poly.entity_id
_entity_poly.type
_entity_poly.pdbx_seq_one_letter_code
_entity_poly.pdbx_strand_id
1 'polypeptide(L)'
;MSADPLEEDVMMSEFERSFDTATLSTSIDDLAERDVRADLAIVNRELPPSNHDWQAVERTITQAHASQFSNNGDRTWTFTGQRQRFTVTFDPQTYSDQPSLQFLTLGNPMYKRLSEDYRNL
;
A
#
# COMPACT_ATOMS: atom_id res chain seq x y z
N MET A 1 -37.83 45.76 -6.83
CA MET A 1 -38.82 44.90 -7.49
C MET A 1 -38.90 43.65 -6.65
N SER A 2 -39.97 43.47 -5.87
CA SER A 2 -40.21 42.22 -5.15
C SER A 2 -41.00 41.29 -6.05
N ALA A 3 -40.72 40.00 -6.01
CA ALA A 3 -41.54 38.99 -6.65
C ALA A 3 -42.99 39.09 -6.13
N ASP A 4 -43.96 38.78 -6.99
CA ASP A 4 -45.36 38.66 -6.61
C ASP A 4 -45.50 37.44 -5.66
N PRO A 5 -46.18 37.56 -4.51
CA PRO A 5 -46.40 36.43 -3.60
C PRO A 5 -46.95 35.16 -4.28
N LEU A 6 -47.67 35.30 -5.40
CA LEU A 6 -48.18 34.16 -6.17
C LEU A 6 -47.09 33.44 -6.99
N GLU A 7 -46.03 34.15 -7.39
CA GLU A 7 -44.89 33.57 -8.12
C GLU A 7 -43.99 32.76 -7.17
N GLU A 8 -43.81 33.25 -5.93
CA GLU A 8 -43.06 32.56 -4.88
C GLU A 8 -43.73 31.23 -4.49
N ASP A 9 -45.06 31.19 -4.41
CA ASP A 9 -45.83 29.99 -4.06
C ASP A 9 -45.76 28.90 -5.15
N VAL A 10 -45.76 29.31 -6.42
CA VAL A 10 -45.55 28.38 -7.56
C VAL A 10 -44.13 27.83 -7.54
N MET A 11 -43.13 28.68 -7.30
CA MET A 11 -41.72 28.27 -7.22
C MET A 11 -41.49 27.29 -6.07
N MET A 12 -42.11 27.51 -4.90
CA MET A 12 -42.03 26.58 -3.78
C MET A 12 -42.77 25.26 -4.06
N SER A 13 -43.92 25.33 -4.71
CA SER A 13 -44.68 24.12 -5.12
C SER A 13 -43.90 23.25 -6.12
N GLU A 14 -43.16 23.86 -7.05
CA GLU A 14 -42.29 23.14 -7.99
C GLU A 14 -41.08 22.52 -7.29
N PHE A 15 -40.48 23.23 -6.32
CA PHE A 15 -39.38 22.73 -5.51
C PHE A 15 -39.81 21.55 -4.63
N GLU A 16 -40.95 21.65 -3.92
CA GLU A 16 -41.49 20.56 -3.10
C GLU A 16 -41.84 19.33 -3.95
N ARG A 17 -42.42 19.53 -5.14
CA ARG A 17 -42.72 18.44 -6.08
C ARG A 17 -41.45 17.72 -6.56
N SER A 18 -40.32 18.41 -6.63
CA SER A 18 -39.03 17.79 -6.99
C SER A 18 -38.52 16.83 -5.91
N PHE A 19 -38.82 17.09 -4.63
CA PHE A 19 -38.49 16.18 -3.52
C PHE A 19 -39.48 15.02 -3.41
N ASP A 20 -40.78 15.27 -3.59
CA ASP A 20 -41.81 14.22 -3.53
C ASP A 20 -41.67 13.20 -4.68
N THR A 21 -41.05 13.59 -5.79
CA THR A 21 -40.78 12.70 -6.94
C THR A 21 -39.37 12.12 -6.96
N ALA A 22 -38.48 12.59 -6.06
CA ALA A 22 -37.14 12.07 -5.90
C ALA A 22 -37.20 10.70 -5.20
N THR A 23 -37.57 9.69 -5.97
CA THR A 23 -37.32 8.30 -5.60
C THR A 23 -35.81 8.18 -5.44
N LEU A 24 -35.32 7.92 -4.23
CA LEU A 24 -33.91 7.57 -4.00
C LEU A 24 -33.59 6.41 -4.93
N SER A 25 -32.89 6.71 -6.04
CA SER A 25 -32.65 5.75 -7.12
C SER A 25 -31.63 4.67 -6.74
N THR A 26 -31.16 4.69 -5.49
CA THR A 26 -30.05 3.90 -4.98
C THR A 26 -30.41 3.42 -3.58
N SER A 27 -30.37 2.11 -3.38
CA SER A 27 -30.60 1.51 -2.06
C SER A 27 -29.36 1.69 -1.17
N ILE A 28 -29.51 1.46 0.14
CA ILE A 28 -28.38 1.47 1.08
C ILE A 28 -27.35 0.40 0.70
N ASP A 29 -27.82 -0.76 0.22
CA ASP A 29 -26.96 -1.86 -0.23
C ASP A 29 -26.12 -1.44 -1.46
N ASP A 30 -26.71 -0.71 -2.41
CA ASP A 30 -25.99 -0.18 -3.57
C ASP A 30 -24.90 0.83 -3.17
N LEU A 31 -25.17 1.67 -2.16
CA LEU A 31 -24.19 2.60 -1.62
C LEU A 31 -23.04 1.85 -0.94
N ALA A 32 -23.35 0.82 -0.15
CA ALA A 32 -22.35 0.00 0.51
C ALA A 32 -21.48 -0.79 -0.49
N GLU A 33 -22.08 -1.38 -1.52
CA GLU A 33 -21.35 -2.10 -2.57
C GLU A 33 -20.42 -1.15 -3.35
N ARG A 34 -20.88 0.07 -3.62
CA ARG A 34 -20.07 1.08 -4.29
C ARG A 34 -18.87 1.50 -3.46
N ASP A 35 -19.04 1.67 -2.16
CA ASP A 35 -17.98 2.04 -1.22
C ASP A 35 -16.90 0.94 -1.14
N VAL A 36 -17.32 -0.30 -0.90
CA VAL A 36 -16.40 -1.46 -0.86
C VAL A 36 -15.61 -1.61 -2.16
N ARG A 37 -16.25 -1.40 -3.31
CA ARG A 37 -15.59 -1.47 -4.62
C ARG A 37 -14.58 -0.35 -4.81
N ALA A 38 -14.89 0.86 -4.33
CA ALA A 38 -13.96 1.99 -4.38
C ALA A 38 -12.72 1.72 -3.52
N ASP A 39 -12.92 1.19 -2.31
CA ASP A 39 -11.84 0.81 -1.41
C ASP A 39 -10.97 -0.30 -2.01
N LEU A 40 -11.58 -1.34 -2.56
CA LEU A 40 -10.86 -2.42 -3.25
C LEU A 40 -10.08 -1.90 -4.46
N ALA A 41 -10.60 -0.91 -5.19
CA ALA A 41 -9.87 -0.30 -6.32
C ALA A 41 -8.64 0.49 -5.86
N ILE A 42 -8.69 1.10 -4.66
CA ILE A 42 -7.54 1.79 -4.06
C ILE A 42 -6.52 0.77 -3.56
N VAL A 43 -6.95 -0.29 -2.88
CA VAL A 43 -6.08 -1.34 -2.33
C VAL A 43 -5.40 -2.15 -3.44
N ASN A 44 -6.12 -2.46 -4.51
CA ASN A 44 -5.59 -3.20 -5.66
C ASN A 44 -4.81 -2.34 -6.64
N ARG A 45 -4.63 -1.05 -6.35
CA ARG A 45 -3.82 -0.18 -7.19
C ARG A 45 -2.38 -0.67 -7.15
N GLU A 46 -1.81 -0.93 -8.33
CA GLU A 46 -0.41 -1.29 -8.43
C GLU A 46 0.44 -0.22 -7.75
N LEU A 47 1.30 -0.66 -6.84
CA LEU A 47 2.25 0.24 -6.20
C LEU A 47 3.13 0.84 -7.29
N PRO A 48 3.39 2.15 -7.28
CA PRO A 48 4.29 2.76 -8.24
C PRO A 48 5.63 2.00 -8.19
N PRO A 49 6.23 1.68 -9.35
CA PRO A 49 7.50 0.98 -9.37
C PRO A 49 8.50 1.81 -8.57
N SER A 50 9.05 1.22 -7.51
CA SER A 50 10.05 1.93 -6.72
C SER A 50 11.30 2.12 -7.59
N ASN A 51 11.73 3.37 -7.77
CA ASN A 51 13.04 3.70 -8.37
C ASN A 51 14.24 3.18 -7.52
N HIS A 52 13.97 2.51 -6.41
CA HIS A 52 14.97 1.91 -5.56
C HIS A 52 15.35 0.55 -6.12
N ASP A 53 16.56 0.49 -6.67
CA ASP A 53 17.18 -0.76 -7.12
C ASP A 53 17.47 -1.64 -5.90
N TRP A 54 16.68 -2.69 -5.72
CA TRP A 54 16.90 -3.67 -4.66
C TRP A 54 18.29 -4.34 -4.77
N GLN A 55 18.88 -4.39 -5.97
CA GLN A 55 20.22 -4.94 -6.19
C GLN A 55 21.30 -4.02 -5.59
N ALA A 56 21.04 -2.71 -5.53
CA ALA A 56 21.91 -1.77 -4.83
C ALA A 56 21.83 -1.99 -3.32
N VAL A 57 20.62 -2.17 -2.79
CA VAL A 57 20.38 -2.47 -1.36
C VAL A 57 21.07 -3.78 -0.96
N GLU A 58 20.87 -4.84 -1.75
CA GLU A 58 21.51 -6.15 -1.57
C GLU A 58 23.02 -6.00 -1.52
N ARG A 59 23.62 -5.35 -2.54
CA ARG A 59 25.07 -5.14 -2.59
C ARG A 59 25.58 -4.38 -1.38
N THR A 60 24.96 -3.27 -1.02
CA THR A 60 25.41 -2.45 0.13
C THR A 60 25.39 -3.26 1.43
N ILE A 61 24.29 -3.98 1.71
CA ILE A 61 24.15 -4.72 2.97
C ILE A 61 25.06 -5.96 3.01
N THR A 62 25.07 -6.76 1.94
CA THR A 62 25.86 -8.00 1.89
C THR A 62 27.36 -7.73 1.87
N GLN A 63 27.81 -6.61 1.30
CA GLN A 63 29.21 -6.18 1.37
C GLN A 63 29.56 -5.64 2.77
N ALA A 64 28.72 -4.78 3.36
CA ALA A 64 28.94 -4.23 4.69
C ALA A 64 29.00 -5.33 5.77
N HIS A 65 28.21 -6.39 5.61
CA HIS A 65 28.05 -7.46 6.60
C HIS A 65 28.46 -8.82 6.03
N ALA A 66 29.51 -8.87 5.18
CA ALA A 66 29.91 -10.07 4.44
C ALA A 66 30.19 -11.31 5.32
N SER A 67 30.55 -11.12 6.60
CA SER A 67 30.75 -12.21 7.56
C SER A 67 29.44 -12.83 8.09
N GLN A 68 28.33 -12.12 7.97
CA GLN A 68 27.01 -12.54 8.47
C GLN A 68 26.10 -13.06 7.36
N PHE A 69 26.41 -12.76 6.10
CA PHE A 69 25.61 -13.15 4.95
C PHE A 69 26.32 -14.22 4.14
N SER A 70 25.63 -15.35 3.90
CA SER A 70 26.09 -16.41 3.00
C SER A 70 25.13 -16.52 1.82
N ASN A 71 25.64 -16.47 0.59
CA ASN A 71 24.84 -16.57 -0.61
C ASN A 71 24.41 -18.03 -0.82
N ASN A 72 23.10 -18.28 -0.92
CA ASN A 72 22.56 -19.62 -1.10
C ASN A 72 22.21 -19.94 -2.57
N GLY A 73 22.36 -18.98 -3.48
CA GLY A 73 21.80 -19.04 -4.84
C GLY A 73 20.38 -18.48 -4.91
N ASP A 74 19.85 -18.37 -6.13
CA ASP A 74 18.47 -17.96 -6.42
C ASP A 74 18.02 -16.65 -5.74
N ARG A 75 18.93 -15.69 -5.59
CA ARG A 75 18.68 -14.38 -4.94
C ARG A 75 18.25 -14.50 -3.48
N THR A 76 18.70 -15.58 -2.82
CA THR A 76 18.49 -15.81 -1.39
C THR A 76 19.81 -15.84 -0.63
N TRP A 77 19.74 -15.38 0.62
CA TRP A 77 20.90 -15.31 1.51
C TRP A 77 20.56 -15.93 2.86
N THR A 78 21.52 -16.64 3.44
CA THR A 78 21.46 -17.01 4.85
C THR A 78 22.10 -15.89 5.67
N PHE A 79 21.30 -15.21 6.48
CA PHE A 79 21.79 -14.31 7.52
C PHE A 79 22.04 -15.08 8.82
N THR A 80 23.26 -15.01 9.35
CA THR A 80 23.65 -15.60 10.64
C THR A 80 23.89 -14.48 11.66
N GLY A 81 22.88 -14.19 12.47
CA GLY A 81 22.99 -13.26 13.60
C GLY A 81 23.48 -13.96 14.87
N GLN A 82 23.65 -13.20 15.95
CA GLN A 82 24.17 -13.72 17.23
C GLN A 82 23.30 -14.82 17.87
N ARG A 83 21.99 -14.84 17.60
CA ARG A 83 21.04 -15.75 18.25
C ARG A 83 20.17 -16.57 17.30
N GLN A 84 20.09 -16.17 16.03
CA GLN A 84 19.19 -16.78 15.06
C GLN A 84 19.80 -16.72 13.65
N ARG A 85 19.43 -17.73 12.86
CA ARG A 85 19.75 -17.84 11.45
C ARG A 85 18.46 -17.75 10.65
N PHE A 86 18.45 -16.89 9.65
CA PHE A 86 17.28 -16.65 8.80
C PHE A 86 17.66 -16.70 7.34
N THR A 87 16.72 -17.12 6.50
CA THR A 87 16.83 -17.01 5.05
C THR A 87 16.13 -15.73 4.63
N VAL A 88 16.87 -14.85 3.96
CA VAL A 88 16.40 -13.54 3.53
C VAL A 88 16.48 -13.41 2.02
N THR A 89 15.65 -12.55 1.46
CA THR A 89 15.76 -12.11 0.07
C THR A 89 15.58 -10.60 -0.01
N PHE A 90 16.24 -9.99 -0.98
CA PHE A 90 16.10 -8.58 -1.33
C PHE A 90 15.24 -8.42 -2.60
N ASP A 91 14.96 -9.51 -3.32
CA ASP A 91 14.20 -9.51 -4.57
C ASP A 91 12.69 -9.62 -4.28
N PRO A 92 11.88 -8.63 -4.70
CA PRO A 92 10.43 -8.69 -4.59
C PRO A 92 9.81 -9.92 -5.26
N GLN A 93 10.37 -10.36 -6.41
CA GLN A 93 9.83 -11.50 -7.15
C GLN A 93 10.05 -12.81 -6.39
N THR A 94 11.28 -13.04 -5.92
CA THR A 94 11.61 -14.21 -5.08
C THR A 94 10.77 -14.26 -3.81
N TYR A 95 10.48 -13.10 -3.19
CA TYR A 95 9.58 -13.05 -2.04
C TYR A 95 8.12 -13.35 -2.42
N SER A 96 7.65 -12.85 -3.57
CA SER A 96 6.31 -13.14 -4.07
C SER A 96 6.11 -14.64 -4.33
N ASP A 97 7.14 -15.30 -4.87
CA ASP A 97 7.12 -16.74 -5.17
C ASP A 97 7.27 -17.57 -3.88
N GLN A 98 8.00 -17.07 -2.89
CA GLN A 98 8.25 -17.76 -1.62
C GLN A 98 8.11 -16.82 -0.40
N PRO A 99 6.87 -16.58 0.07
CA PRO A 99 6.59 -15.64 1.16
C PRO A 99 7.06 -16.12 2.55
N SER A 100 7.56 -17.35 2.66
CA SER A 100 8.22 -17.85 3.87
C SER A 100 9.61 -17.23 4.09
N LEU A 101 10.19 -16.60 3.07
CA LEU A 101 11.46 -15.89 3.17
C LEU A 101 11.26 -14.54 3.87
N GLN A 102 12.30 -14.08 4.57
CA GLN A 102 12.25 -12.75 5.17
C GLN A 102 12.65 -11.69 4.14
N PHE A 103 11.71 -10.82 3.78
CA PHE A 103 11.95 -9.77 2.79
C PHE A 103 12.67 -8.57 3.41
N LEU A 104 13.91 -8.34 2.96
CA LEU A 104 14.80 -7.34 3.55
C LEU A 104 14.83 -6.09 2.69
N THR A 105 13.94 -5.15 3.01
CA THR A 105 13.76 -3.88 2.29
C THR A 105 14.07 -2.69 3.18
N LEU A 106 14.11 -1.49 2.60
CA LEU A 106 14.27 -0.22 3.33
C LEU A 106 13.27 -0.04 4.48
N GLY A 107 12.06 -0.60 4.36
CA GLY A 107 11.02 -0.55 5.39
C GLY A 107 11.16 -1.60 6.50
N ASN A 108 12.11 -2.53 6.37
CA ASN A 108 12.30 -3.60 7.34
C ASN A 108 13.12 -3.09 8.55
N PRO A 109 12.67 -3.31 9.81
CA PRO A 109 13.42 -2.94 11.00
C PRO A 109 14.83 -3.53 11.05
N MET A 110 15.02 -4.73 10.50
CA MET A 110 16.31 -5.40 10.40
C MET A 110 17.25 -4.66 9.44
N TYR A 111 16.74 -4.19 8.29
CA TYR A 111 17.53 -3.37 7.37
C TYR A 111 18.00 -2.09 8.05
N LYS A 112 17.10 -1.40 8.77
CA LYS A 112 17.44 -0.18 9.50
C LYS A 112 18.59 -0.43 10.49
N ARG A 113 18.49 -1.49 11.29
CA ARG A 113 19.55 -1.88 12.23
C ARG A 113 20.89 -2.16 11.55
N LEU A 114 20.89 -2.97 10.49
CA LEU A 114 22.10 -3.29 9.73
C LEU A 114 22.74 -2.03 9.09
N SER A 115 21.91 -1.08 8.65
CA SER A 115 22.38 0.18 8.08
C SER A 115 22.94 1.16 9.13
N GLU A 116 22.40 1.14 10.36
CA GLU A 116 22.92 1.92 11.49
C GLU A 116 24.25 1.35 11.98
N ASP A 117 24.36 0.03 12.09
CA ASP A 117 25.61 -0.65 12.45
C ASP A 117 26.73 -0.30 11.46
N TYR A 118 26.42 -0.20 10.16
CA TYR A 118 27.38 0.22 9.13
C TYR A 118 27.82 1.70 9.25
N ARG A 119 26.92 2.63 9.63
CA ARG A 119 27.29 4.06 9.78
C ARG A 119 28.15 4.36 11.00
N ASN A 120 28.15 3.46 11.98
CA ASN A 120 28.90 3.62 13.23
C ASN A 120 30.28 2.93 13.20
N LEU A 121 30.67 2.36 12.05
CA LEU A 121 31.98 1.77 11.75
C LEU A 121 32.83 2.76 10.94
#